data_AF-A0A352WRG9-F1
#
_entry.id   AF-A0A352WRG9-F1
#
_cell.length_a   1.000
_cell.length_b   1.000
_cell.length_c   1.000
_cell.angle_alpha   90.00
_cell.angle_beta   90.00
_cell.angle_gamma   90.00
#
_symmetry.space_group_name_H-M   'P 1'
#
loop_
_entity.id
_entity.type
_entity.pdbx_description
1 polymer ?
#
loop_
_entity_poly.entity_id
_entity_poly.type
_entity_poly.pdbx_seq_one_letter_code
_entity_poly.pdbx_strand_id
1 'polypeptide(L)'
;MEFKIWSVLLLLAVGSVPSQAQDVDAIIEGMNVRHIGPGAMSGRVTTIDVQRDRPEVIYIGTASGGLWRSVTAGVEWEPLFDDEATQSIGALAIAPSNPDVIWVGTGEGNPRNSHSSGRGVYRSIDGGATWELMGLEGTRNIHRIIVHPTDHQTVWVGAIGTAWGDSPDRGIYKTTDGGKTWTHQLYIDERTGVADMIIDPSNPDKLIAALWSHRREPWFFTSGGEGSGLYITHDGGDNWKQLTEDEGLPAGELGRIGLTISAANPDVVYALIESSETGLYHSTDGGLNWSLIQGKQVGNRPFYYADIYADPSDEKRIFNLYSMVDLSEDGGKTFRTILPYSGVHPDHHAFYIHPDDPNFLIDGNDGGLNISRDGGVTWTFVNNLPLGQFYHISVDNAIPYRIYGGMQDNGSWVGPSEVWHVGGIRN
;
A
#
# COMPACT_ATOMS: atom_id res chain seq x y z
N MET A 1 -23.50 52.93 76.36
CA MET A 1 -22.17 52.80 75.73
C MET A 1 -22.18 51.46 75.02
N GLU A 2 -22.79 51.42 73.84
CA GLU A 2 -23.06 50.19 73.08
C GLU A 2 -22.20 50.20 71.82
N PHE A 3 -21.34 49.20 71.66
CA PHE A 3 -20.68 48.92 70.39
C PHE A 3 -20.32 47.42 70.28
N LYS A 4 -20.61 46.90 69.08
CA LYS A 4 -20.01 45.74 68.38
C LYS A 4 -20.32 44.33 68.86
N ILE A 5 -21.40 43.74 68.33
CA ILE A 5 -21.43 42.34 67.84
C ILE A 5 -22.44 42.25 66.68
N TRP A 6 -22.08 42.65 65.46
CA TRP A 6 -22.87 42.35 64.23
C TRP A 6 -21.95 42.30 63.01
N SER A 7 -20.96 41.40 63.00
CA SER A 7 -20.12 41.21 61.79
C SER A 7 -19.62 39.78 61.56
N VAL A 8 -20.12 38.79 62.29
CA VAL A 8 -19.71 37.39 62.07
C VAL A 8 -20.95 36.52 62.08
N LEU A 9 -21.72 36.56 60.99
CA LEU A 9 -22.74 35.57 60.62
C LEU A 9 -23.27 35.89 59.20
N LEU A 10 -22.41 36.39 58.29
CA LEU A 10 -22.64 36.19 56.85
C LEU A 10 -21.99 34.83 56.52
N LEU A 11 -22.65 33.76 56.95
CA LEU A 11 -22.46 32.43 56.38
C LEU A 11 -22.43 32.60 54.85
N LEU A 12 -21.36 32.18 54.19
CA LEU A 12 -21.27 30.81 53.66
C LEU A 12 -22.51 30.40 52.85
N ALA A 13 -23.11 31.34 52.12
CA ALA A 13 -23.86 31.06 50.90
C ALA A 13 -22.98 31.40 49.69
N VAL A 14 -21.72 30.92 49.69
CA VAL A 14 -21.11 30.58 48.40
C VAL A 14 -21.85 29.32 48.00
N GLY A 15 -22.97 29.51 47.31
CA GLY A 15 -23.63 28.40 46.63
C GLY A 15 -22.54 27.69 45.85
N SER A 16 -22.30 26.44 46.18
CA SER A 16 -21.58 25.53 45.31
C SER A 16 -22.40 25.48 44.03
N VAL A 17 -22.13 26.41 43.11
CA VAL A 17 -22.57 26.26 41.72
C VAL A 17 -21.93 24.94 41.34
N PRO A 18 -22.71 23.87 41.08
CA PRO A 18 -22.12 22.67 40.54
C PRO A 18 -21.43 23.14 39.27
N SER A 19 -20.10 23.02 39.25
CA SER A 19 -19.38 23.11 37.99
C SER A 19 -19.93 21.96 37.17
N GLN A 20 -20.95 22.21 36.34
CA GLN A 20 -21.23 21.31 35.24
C GLN A 20 -19.95 21.33 34.43
N ALA A 21 -19.22 20.21 34.48
CA ALA A 21 -18.20 19.98 33.48
C ALA A 21 -18.87 20.22 32.13
N GLN A 22 -18.23 20.99 31.24
CA GLN A 22 -18.68 21.05 29.87
C GLN A 22 -18.84 19.60 29.40
N ASP A 23 -20.00 19.30 28.83
CA ASP A 23 -20.21 18.03 28.17
C ASP A 23 -19.34 18.05 26.91
N VAL A 24 -18.09 17.61 27.09
CA VAL A 24 -17.06 17.62 26.04
C VAL A 24 -17.53 16.77 24.88
N ASP A 25 -18.26 15.68 25.15
CA ASP A 25 -18.83 14.81 24.13
C ASP A 25 -19.88 15.58 23.32
N ALA A 26 -20.80 16.31 23.96
CA ALA A 26 -21.76 17.16 23.23
C ALA A 26 -21.09 18.29 22.41
N ILE A 27 -19.95 18.83 22.88
CA ILE A 27 -19.17 19.83 22.12
C ILE A 27 -18.49 19.17 20.91
N ILE A 28 -17.87 18.00 21.09
CA ILE A 28 -17.21 17.25 20.02
C ILE A 28 -18.25 16.76 19.00
N GLU A 29 -19.39 16.23 19.43
CA GLU A 29 -20.51 15.83 18.57
C GLU A 29 -21.06 17.01 17.76
N GLY A 30 -21.01 18.23 18.31
CA GLY A 30 -21.37 19.45 17.59
C GLY A 30 -20.30 19.98 16.63
N MET A 31 -19.06 19.48 16.70
CA MET A 31 -17.95 19.88 15.85
C MET A 31 -17.90 19.02 14.58
N ASN A 32 -18.29 19.59 13.45
CA ASN A 32 -18.06 18.94 12.16
C ASN A 32 -16.58 19.04 11.78
N VAL A 33 -15.95 17.89 11.53
CA VAL A 33 -14.65 17.82 10.86
C VAL A 33 -14.83 18.28 9.41
N ARG A 34 -13.88 19.05 8.90
CA ARG A 34 -13.85 19.43 7.49
C ARG A 34 -12.45 19.40 6.94
N HIS A 35 -12.34 19.11 5.65
CA HIS A 35 -11.11 19.27 4.90
C HIS A 35 -10.77 20.77 4.74
N ILE A 36 -9.49 21.13 4.90
CA ILE A 36 -9.00 22.52 4.82
C ILE A 36 -8.26 22.85 3.50
N GLY A 37 -7.93 21.84 2.70
CA GLY A 37 -7.43 21.98 1.33
C GLY A 37 -5.99 22.54 1.19
N PRO A 38 -5.52 22.64 -0.07
CA PRO A 38 -5.89 21.80 -1.22
C PRO A 38 -5.41 20.34 -1.06
N GLY A 39 -5.90 19.40 -1.87
CA GLY A 39 -5.37 18.02 -1.93
C GLY A 39 -4.03 17.89 -2.68
N ALA A 40 -3.52 18.98 -3.25
CA ALA A 40 -2.40 18.94 -4.19
C ALA A 40 -1.06 18.50 -3.60
N MET A 41 -0.91 18.51 -2.27
CA MET A 41 0.28 17.96 -1.64
C MET A 41 0.31 16.44 -1.78
N SER A 42 -0.86 15.79 -1.73
CA SER A 42 -1.02 14.34 -1.74
C SER A 42 -0.07 13.62 -0.78
N GLY A 43 0.26 12.36 -1.04
CA GLY A 43 1.02 11.50 -0.15
C GLY A 43 1.09 10.07 -0.66
N ARG A 44 1.67 9.19 0.16
CA ARG A 44 2.08 7.85 -0.25
C ARG A 44 0.94 6.94 -0.69
N VAL A 45 0.94 6.61 -1.97
CA VAL A 45 0.09 5.58 -2.59
C VAL A 45 0.81 4.23 -2.55
N THR A 46 0.11 3.19 -2.12
CA THR A 46 0.71 1.87 -1.82
C THR A 46 0.18 0.74 -2.69
N THR A 47 -0.99 0.93 -3.31
CA THR A 47 -1.60 -0.07 -4.19
C THR A 47 -2.58 0.63 -5.13
N ILE A 48 -2.70 0.11 -6.35
CA ILE A 48 -3.54 0.64 -7.42
C ILE A 48 -4.19 -0.55 -8.11
N ASP A 49 -5.49 -0.45 -8.39
CA ASP A 49 -6.18 -1.39 -9.27
C ASP A 49 -7.25 -0.66 -10.09
N VAL A 50 -7.54 -1.17 -11.28
CA VAL A 50 -8.43 -0.53 -12.25
C VAL A 50 -9.36 -1.58 -12.84
N GLN A 51 -10.63 -1.21 -13.02
CA GLN A 51 -11.55 -2.11 -13.71
C GLN A 51 -11.16 -2.26 -15.18
N ARG A 52 -10.80 -3.47 -15.61
CA ARG A 52 -10.30 -3.79 -16.95
C ARG A 52 -11.17 -3.26 -18.08
N ASP A 53 -12.48 -3.46 -18.02
CA ASP A 53 -13.41 -3.03 -19.08
C ASP A 53 -13.87 -1.56 -18.92
N ARG A 54 -13.50 -0.90 -17.82
CA ARG A 54 -13.85 0.48 -17.48
C ARG A 54 -12.62 1.20 -16.93
N PRO A 55 -11.64 1.54 -17.78
CA PRO A 55 -10.37 2.15 -17.36
C PRO A 55 -10.51 3.55 -16.74
N GLU A 56 -11.71 4.13 -16.76
CA GLU A 56 -12.08 5.33 -16.00
C GLU A 56 -12.38 5.05 -14.52
N VAL A 57 -12.62 3.79 -14.14
CA VAL A 57 -12.89 3.35 -12.78
C VAL A 57 -11.59 2.87 -12.13
N ILE A 58 -10.98 3.75 -11.34
CA ILE A 58 -9.67 3.57 -10.71
C ILE A 58 -9.85 3.52 -9.20
N TYR A 59 -9.20 2.56 -8.56
CA TYR A 59 -9.14 2.44 -7.10
C TYR A 59 -7.68 2.57 -6.65
N ILE A 60 -7.46 3.28 -5.56
CA ILE A 60 -6.13 3.41 -4.95
C ILE A 60 -6.21 3.21 -3.44
N GLY A 61 -5.20 2.52 -2.89
CA GLY A 61 -4.99 2.40 -1.46
C GLY A 61 -3.74 3.16 -1.04
N THR A 62 -3.78 3.75 0.15
CA THR A 62 -2.73 4.67 0.62
C THR A 62 -2.21 4.25 2.00
N ALA A 63 -1.01 4.72 2.35
CA ALA A 63 -0.35 4.27 3.56
C ALA A 63 -1.08 4.65 4.85
N SER A 64 -1.74 5.82 4.86
CA SER A 64 -2.49 6.33 6.02
C SER A 64 -3.68 7.24 5.65
N GLY A 65 -4.06 7.32 4.38
CA GLY A 65 -5.12 8.20 3.88
C GLY A 65 -6.34 7.48 3.32
N GLY A 66 -6.48 6.17 3.53
CA GLY A 66 -7.65 5.38 3.14
C GLY A 66 -7.60 4.78 1.74
N LEU A 67 -8.76 4.28 1.32
CA LEU A 67 -9.07 3.78 -0.02
C LEU A 67 -9.91 4.82 -0.76
N TRP A 68 -9.55 5.09 -2.02
CA TRP A 68 -10.24 6.06 -2.86
C TRP A 68 -10.65 5.44 -4.19
N ARG A 69 -11.75 5.95 -4.75
CA ARG A 69 -12.23 5.60 -6.09
C ARG A 69 -12.41 6.83 -6.94
N SER A 70 -12.07 6.71 -8.21
CA SER A 70 -12.53 7.59 -9.27
C SER A 70 -13.39 6.79 -10.24
N VAL A 71 -14.48 7.38 -10.73
CA VAL A 71 -15.27 6.87 -11.87
C VAL A 71 -15.16 7.80 -13.08
N THR A 72 -14.24 8.76 -13.02
CA THR A 72 -14.08 9.84 -13.99
C THR A 72 -12.62 9.91 -14.47
N ALA A 73 -11.95 8.76 -14.56
CA ALA A 73 -10.57 8.64 -15.03
C ALA A 73 -9.56 9.51 -14.26
N GLY A 74 -9.76 9.69 -12.95
CA GLY A 74 -8.88 10.43 -12.06
C GLY A 74 -9.18 11.93 -11.93
N VAL A 75 -10.26 12.43 -12.53
CA VAL A 75 -10.71 13.84 -12.37
C VAL A 75 -11.31 14.10 -10.98
N GLU A 76 -12.23 13.25 -10.53
CA GLU A 76 -12.87 13.32 -9.21
C GLU A 76 -12.60 12.03 -8.45
N TRP A 77 -12.52 12.16 -7.12
CA TRP A 77 -12.22 11.06 -6.21
C TRP A 77 -13.14 11.09 -5.00
N GLU A 78 -13.57 9.93 -4.56
CA GLU A 78 -14.37 9.73 -3.35
C GLU A 78 -13.66 8.74 -2.41
N PRO A 79 -13.66 9.00 -1.09
CA PRO A 79 -13.16 8.05 -0.12
C PRO A 79 -14.18 6.92 0.06
N LEU A 80 -13.69 5.69 0.21
CA LEU A 80 -14.52 4.48 0.36
C LEU A 80 -14.33 3.76 1.70
N PHE A 81 -13.47 4.26 2.57
CA PHE A 81 -13.00 3.51 3.75
C PHE A 81 -12.95 4.35 5.03
N ASP A 82 -13.59 5.53 5.04
CA ASP A 82 -13.54 6.49 6.16
C ASP A 82 -14.15 5.93 7.45
N ASP A 83 -15.14 5.03 7.33
CA ASP A 83 -15.86 4.43 8.45
C ASP A 83 -15.19 3.15 9.00
N GLU A 84 -14.11 2.68 8.38
CA GLU A 84 -13.45 1.43 8.75
C GLU A 84 -12.36 1.63 9.82
N ALA A 85 -11.98 0.54 10.49
CA ALA A 85 -11.13 0.58 11.68
C ALA A 85 -9.70 1.10 11.46
N THR A 86 -9.27 1.29 10.21
CA THR A 86 -7.94 1.81 9.86
C THR A 86 -7.95 2.41 8.45
N GLN A 87 -7.17 3.48 8.27
CA GLN A 87 -6.95 4.14 6.98
C GLN A 87 -5.71 3.62 6.23
N SER A 88 -5.00 2.64 6.81
CA SER A 88 -3.81 2.08 6.19
C SER A 88 -4.19 0.93 5.28
N ILE A 89 -3.93 1.10 3.98
CA ILE A 89 -4.16 0.08 2.96
C ILE A 89 -2.80 -0.48 2.52
N GLY A 90 -2.70 -1.79 2.34
CA GLY A 90 -1.48 -2.46 1.90
C GLY A 90 -1.65 -3.31 0.65
N ALA A 91 -2.88 -3.75 0.36
CA ALA A 91 -3.21 -4.46 -0.86
C ALA A 91 -4.65 -4.19 -1.29
N LEU A 92 -4.88 -4.20 -2.58
CA LEU A 92 -6.17 -4.00 -3.23
C LEU A 92 -6.25 -4.95 -4.42
N ALA A 93 -7.39 -5.62 -4.59
CA ALA A 93 -7.63 -6.48 -5.75
C ALA A 93 -9.12 -6.48 -6.12
N ILE A 94 -9.42 -6.11 -7.37
CA ILE A 94 -10.72 -6.23 -8.01
C ILE A 94 -10.81 -7.63 -8.62
N ALA A 95 -11.90 -8.36 -8.37
CA ALA A 95 -12.05 -9.70 -8.91
C ALA A 95 -12.24 -9.65 -10.44
N PRO A 96 -11.40 -10.33 -11.25
CA PRO A 96 -11.54 -10.29 -12.70
C PRO A 96 -12.85 -10.88 -13.23
N SER A 97 -13.42 -11.85 -12.50
CA SER A 97 -14.69 -12.48 -12.84
C SER A 97 -15.93 -11.68 -12.43
N ASN A 98 -15.79 -10.71 -11.52
CA ASN A 98 -16.87 -9.83 -11.08
C ASN A 98 -16.32 -8.53 -10.47
N PRO A 99 -16.33 -7.40 -11.20
CA PRO A 99 -15.71 -6.15 -10.75
C PRO A 99 -16.43 -5.45 -9.58
N ASP A 100 -17.61 -5.93 -9.16
CA ASP A 100 -18.27 -5.47 -7.93
C ASP A 100 -17.65 -6.10 -6.68
N VAL A 101 -16.92 -7.22 -6.84
CA VAL A 101 -16.20 -7.87 -5.74
C VAL A 101 -14.80 -7.29 -5.63
N ILE A 102 -14.53 -6.62 -4.52
CA ILE A 102 -13.25 -5.96 -4.25
C ILE A 102 -12.72 -6.45 -2.91
N TRP A 103 -11.43 -6.78 -2.87
CA TRP A 103 -10.72 -7.19 -1.67
C TRP A 103 -9.70 -6.14 -1.28
N VAL A 104 -9.65 -5.85 0.02
CA VAL A 104 -8.75 -4.85 0.61
C VAL A 104 -7.99 -5.48 1.77
N GLY A 105 -6.67 -5.49 1.67
CA GLY A 105 -5.76 -5.84 2.74
C GLY A 105 -5.29 -4.58 3.43
N THR A 106 -5.49 -4.50 4.75
CA THR A 106 -5.09 -3.31 5.51
C THR A 106 -3.68 -3.44 6.09
N GLY A 107 -3.03 -2.29 6.31
CA GLY A 107 -1.66 -2.15 6.80
C GLY A 107 -0.64 -2.29 5.69
N GLU A 108 0.10 -1.20 5.40
CA GLU A 108 1.04 -1.18 4.28
C GLU A 108 2.12 -2.28 4.39
N GLY A 109 2.47 -2.89 3.26
CA GLY A 109 3.49 -3.94 3.19
C GLY A 109 4.94 -3.43 3.11
N ASN A 110 5.16 -2.13 3.33
CA ASN A 110 6.48 -1.52 3.35
C ASN A 110 6.89 -1.23 4.80
N PRO A 111 7.73 -2.06 5.45
CA PRO A 111 8.00 -2.01 6.90
C PRO A 111 8.95 -0.86 7.29
N ARG A 112 8.57 0.37 6.93
CA ARG A 112 9.24 1.61 7.30
C ARG A 112 8.93 1.97 8.75
N ASN A 113 9.77 2.78 9.38
CA ASN A 113 9.53 3.26 10.75
C ASN A 113 8.28 4.11 10.91
N SER A 114 7.77 4.70 9.82
CA SER A 114 6.53 5.49 9.75
C SER A 114 5.32 4.67 9.30
N HIS A 115 5.42 3.35 9.18
CA HIS A 115 4.32 2.54 8.68
C HIS A 115 3.13 2.52 9.64
N SER A 116 1.93 2.49 9.08
CA SER A 116 0.70 2.27 9.85
C SER A 116 0.33 0.79 9.82
N SER A 117 -0.26 0.30 10.91
CA SER A 117 -0.72 -1.08 11.01
C SER A 117 -2.18 -1.20 10.57
N GLY A 118 -2.48 -2.32 9.95
CA GLY A 118 -3.81 -2.75 9.54
C GLY A 118 -4.62 -3.43 10.63
N ARG A 119 -5.79 -3.89 10.18
CA ARG A 119 -6.89 -4.52 10.91
C ARG A 119 -7.57 -5.60 10.04
N GLY A 120 -6.78 -6.39 9.32
CA GLY A 120 -7.25 -7.56 8.58
C GLY A 120 -7.61 -7.30 7.12
N VAL A 121 -8.41 -8.21 6.57
CA VAL A 121 -8.86 -8.21 5.18
C VAL A 121 -10.34 -7.87 5.12
N TYR A 122 -10.71 -6.98 4.22
CA TYR A 122 -12.09 -6.55 3.98
C TYR A 122 -12.51 -6.96 2.57
N ARG A 123 -13.81 -7.18 2.40
CA ARG A 123 -14.43 -7.45 1.11
C ARG A 123 -15.63 -6.57 0.90
N SER A 124 -15.75 -6.03 -0.30
CA SER A 124 -16.99 -5.47 -0.84
C SER A 124 -17.56 -6.38 -1.92
N ILE A 125 -18.88 -6.39 -2.07
CA ILE A 125 -19.62 -7.06 -3.15
C ILE A 125 -20.50 -6.09 -3.95
N ASP A 126 -20.31 -4.78 -3.75
CA ASP A 126 -21.09 -3.69 -4.33
C ASP A 126 -20.21 -2.55 -4.84
N GLY A 127 -18.99 -2.89 -5.28
CA GLY A 127 -18.05 -1.93 -5.87
C GLY A 127 -17.45 -0.94 -4.86
N GLY A 128 -17.38 -1.33 -3.59
CA GLY A 128 -16.80 -0.55 -2.50
C GLY A 128 -17.78 0.38 -1.79
N ALA A 129 -19.09 0.20 -1.96
CA ALA A 129 -20.09 0.99 -1.23
C ALA A 129 -20.27 0.49 0.21
N THR A 130 -20.13 -0.81 0.45
CA THR A 130 -20.08 -1.41 1.79
C THR A 130 -18.94 -2.43 1.90
N TRP A 131 -18.42 -2.59 3.12
CA TRP A 131 -17.32 -3.49 3.43
C TRP A 131 -17.67 -4.44 4.57
N GLU A 132 -17.20 -5.68 4.44
CA GLU A 132 -17.29 -6.72 5.46
C GLU A 132 -15.86 -7.12 5.88
N LEU A 133 -15.59 -7.14 7.18
CA LEU A 133 -14.35 -7.68 7.72
C LEU A 133 -14.34 -9.20 7.58
N MET A 134 -13.39 -9.73 6.82
CA MET A 134 -13.23 -11.15 6.50
C MET A 134 -12.19 -11.84 7.40
N GLY A 135 -11.70 -11.16 8.44
CA GLY A 135 -10.73 -11.69 9.41
C GLY A 135 -9.27 -11.34 9.10
N LEU A 136 -8.34 -12.15 9.63
CA LEU A 136 -6.88 -11.99 9.52
C LEU A 136 -6.33 -10.72 10.20
N GLU A 137 -7.01 -10.18 11.21
CA GLU A 137 -6.63 -8.95 11.93
C GLU A 137 -5.27 -9.07 12.63
N GLY A 138 -4.93 -10.29 13.07
CA GLY A 138 -3.66 -10.63 13.71
C GLY A 138 -2.45 -10.39 12.81
N THR A 139 -2.63 -10.47 11.49
CA THR A 139 -1.55 -10.27 10.50
C THR A 139 -0.94 -8.87 10.56
N ARG A 140 -1.74 -7.87 10.96
CA ARG A 140 -1.41 -6.43 10.96
C ARG A 140 -1.06 -5.83 9.61
N ASN A 141 -0.42 -6.54 8.70
CA ASN A 141 0.04 -5.99 7.42
C ASN A 141 -0.17 -7.04 6.34
N ILE A 142 -0.98 -6.68 5.34
CA ILE A 142 -1.26 -7.48 4.15
C ILE A 142 -0.57 -6.80 2.98
N HIS A 143 0.29 -7.53 2.27
CA HIS A 143 1.08 -6.95 1.20
C HIS A 143 0.61 -7.34 -0.21
N ARG A 144 -0.04 -8.50 -0.34
CA ARG A 144 -0.55 -9.01 -1.61
C ARG A 144 -1.92 -9.65 -1.43
N ILE A 145 -2.80 -9.45 -2.40
CA ILE A 145 -4.04 -10.20 -2.57
C ILE A 145 -4.13 -10.60 -4.03
N ILE A 146 -4.38 -11.89 -4.28
CA ILE A 146 -4.66 -12.42 -5.61
C ILE A 146 -6.03 -13.05 -5.57
N VAL A 147 -6.92 -12.59 -6.46
CA VAL A 147 -8.23 -13.20 -6.68
C VAL A 147 -8.15 -14.12 -7.88
N HIS A 148 -8.69 -15.33 -7.77
CA HIS A 148 -8.68 -16.29 -8.86
C HIS A 148 -9.38 -15.71 -10.11
N PRO A 149 -8.80 -15.82 -11.32
CA PRO A 149 -9.29 -15.11 -12.51
C PRO A 149 -10.74 -15.40 -12.88
N THR A 150 -11.21 -16.63 -12.63
CA THR A 150 -12.57 -17.07 -13.01
C THR A 150 -13.46 -17.43 -11.82
N ASP A 151 -12.96 -17.32 -10.58
CA ASP A 151 -13.73 -17.64 -9.36
C ASP A 151 -13.44 -16.63 -8.25
N HIS A 152 -14.27 -15.61 -8.12
CA HIS A 152 -14.09 -14.57 -7.11
C HIS A 152 -14.26 -15.05 -5.65
N GLN A 153 -14.59 -16.32 -5.40
CA GLN A 153 -14.61 -16.91 -4.06
C GLN A 153 -13.24 -17.49 -3.65
N THR A 154 -12.37 -17.77 -4.62
CA THR A 154 -11.01 -18.26 -4.37
C THR A 154 -10.03 -17.10 -4.34
N VAL A 155 -9.38 -16.90 -3.19
CA VAL A 155 -8.49 -15.76 -2.96
C VAL A 155 -7.28 -16.21 -2.14
N TRP A 156 -6.10 -15.73 -2.53
CA TRP A 156 -4.86 -15.86 -1.77
C TRP A 156 -4.47 -14.51 -1.19
N VAL A 157 -4.12 -14.51 0.09
CA VAL A 157 -3.69 -13.34 0.86
C VAL A 157 -2.25 -13.57 1.31
N GLY A 158 -1.35 -12.73 0.85
CA GLY A 158 0.03 -12.66 1.30
C GLY A 158 0.16 -11.74 2.51
N ALA A 159 0.26 -12.32 3.70
CA ALA A 159 0.52 -11.60 4.93
C ALA A 159 2.04 -11.46 5.14
N ILE A 160 2.53 -10.22 5.01
CA ILE A 160 3.92 -9.92 5.38
C ILE A 160 4.10 -9.98 6.90
N GLY A 161 3.07 -9.58 7.66
CA GLY A 161 3.10 -9.58 9.11
C GLY A 161 3.65 -8.29 9.72
N THR A 162 3.57 -8.19 11.06
CA THR A 162 4.04 -7.00 11.79
C THR A 162 5.56 -6.77 11.64
N ALA A 163 6.00 -5.53 11.44
CA ALA A 163 7.44 -5.23 11.40
C ALA A 163 8.14 -5.35 12.77
N TRP A 164 7.39 -5.20 13.88
CA TRP A 164 7.92 -4.87 15.20
C TRP A 164 7.97 -6.04 16.19
N GLY A 165 7.52 -7.24 15.81
CA GLY A 165 7.46 -8.40 16.69
C GLY A 165 7.39 -9.73 15.96
N ASP A 166 7.69 -10.81 16.67
CA ASP A 166 7.43 -12.17 16.18
C ASP A 166 5.92 -12.43 16.30
N SER A 167 5.32 -13.05 15.29
CA SER A 167 3.90 -13.40 15.25
C SER A 167 3.68 -14.60 14.34
N PRO A 168 2.79 -15.55 14.71
CA PRO A 168 2.39 -16.63 13.81
C PRO A 168 1.52 -16.14 12.63
N ASP A 169 0.97 -14.93 12.70
CA ASP A 169 0.03 -14.41 11.70
C ASP A 169 0.76 -13.85 10.45
N ARG A 170 1.45 -14.73 9.72
CA ARG A 170 2.22 -14.39 8.51
C ARG A 170 2.06 -15.45 7.44
N GLY A 171 2.62 -15.24 6.25
CA GLY A 171 2.62 -16.23 5.18
C GLY A 171 1.38 -16.16 4.31
N ILE A 172 1.05 -17.25 3.64
CA ILE A 172 -0.05 -17.30 2.66
C ILE A 172 -1.30 -17.89 3.30
N TYR A 173 -2.39 -17.14 3.22
CA TYR A 173 -3.73 -17.61 3.56
C TYR A 173 -4.53 -17.79 2.27
N LYS A 174 -5.33 -18.85 2.18
CA LYS A 174 -6.26 -19.08 1.07
C LYS A 174 -7.67 -19.25 1.59
N THR A 175 -8.63 -18.72 0.85
CA THR A 175 -10.05 -19.05 0.99
C THR A 175 -10.57 -19.55 -0.34
N THR A 176 -11.61 -20.38 -0.30
CA THR A 176 -12.39 -20.86 -1.47
C THR A 176 -13.89 -20.64 -1.28
N ASP A 177 -14.30 -19.98 -0.19
CA ASP A 177 -15.69 -19.70 0.16
C ASP A 177 -15.99 -18.20 0.30
N GLY A 178 -15.13 -17.38 -0.32
CA GLY A 178 -15.19 -15.93 -0.27
C GLY A 178 -14.85 -15.40 1.12
N GLY A 179 -13.84 -15.94 1.79
CA GLY A 179 -13.27 -15.43 3.04
C GLY A 179 -14.06 -15.75 4.30
N LYS A 180 -15.05 -16.65 4.24
CA LYS A 180 -15.74 -17.12 5.45
C LYS A 180 -14.81 -18.02 6.28
N THR A 181 -13.95 -18.78 5.59
CA THR A 181 -12.90 -19.57 6.20
C THR A 181 -11.57 -19.36 5.49
N TRP A 182 -10.47 -19.52 6.23
CA TRP A 182 -9.10 -19.36 5.75
C TRP A 182 -8.26 -20.58 6.10
N THR A 183 -7.51 -21.06 5.12
CA THR A 183 -6.47 -22.08 5.26
C THR A 183 -5.11 -21.41 5.25
N HIS A 184 -4.28 -21.68 6.26
CA HIS A 184 -2.90 -21.19 6.34
C HIS A 184 -2.00 -22.12 5.51
N GLN A 185 -1.78 -21.77 4.23
CA GLN A 185 -1.17 -22.66 3.23
C GLN A 185 0.35 -22.72 3.31
N LEU A 186 1.01 -21.57 3.48
CA LEU A 186 2.47 -21.51 3.55
C LEU A 186 2.89 -20.64 4.73
N TYR A 187 3.49 -21.29 5.72
CA TYR A 187 4.04 -20.71 6.93
C TYR A 187 5.44 -21.28 7.16
N ILE A 188 6.40 -20.41 7.47
CA ILE A 188 7.79 -20.81 7.73
C ILE A 188 8.09 -20.69 9.23
N ASP A 189 7.94 -19.48 9.78
CA ASP A 189 8.18 -19.17 11.18
C ASP A 189 7.51 -17.84 11.58
N GLU A 190 7.71 -17.38 12.82
CA GLU A 190 7.09 -16.17 13.37
C GLU A 190 7.64 -14.84 12.81
N ARG A 191 8.68 -14.90 11.97
CA ARG A 191 9.38 -13.72 11.43
C ARG A 191 9.27 -13.58 9.91
N THR A 192 8.91 -14.67 9.24
CA THR A 192 8.89 -14.77 7.79
C THR A 192 7.47 -14.60 7.26
N GLY A 193 7.27 -13.58 6.41
CA GLY A 193 5.99 -13.34 5.74
C GLY A 193 6.17 -13.16 4.25
N VAL A 194 5.07 -12.86 3.55
CA VAL A 194 5.07 -12.72 2.09
C VAL A 194 5.59 -11.35 1.67
N ALA A 195 6.73 -11.33 0.97
CA ALA A 195 7.27 -10.13 0.32
C ALA A 195 6.69 -9.90 -1.08
N ASP A 196 6.33 -10.95 -1.81
CA ASP A 196 5.63 -10.83 -3.07
C ASP A 196 4.95 -12.16 -3.42
N MET A 197 3.94 -12.12 -4.29
CA MET A 197 3.23 -13.28 -4.78
C MET A 197 2.62 -12.97 -6.14
N ILE A 198 2.78 -13.88 -7.08
CA ILE A 198 2.25 -13.78 -8.44
C ILE A 198 1.56 -15.09 -8.84
N ILE A 199 0.59 -14.98 -9.75
CA ILE A 199 -0.16 -16.10 -10.32
C ILE A 199 0.10 -16.15 -11.82
N ASP A 200 0.18 -17.35 -12.38
CA ASP A 200 0.24 -17.52 -13.83
C ASP A 200 -1.11 -17.15 -14.47
N PRO A 201 -1.15 -16.15 -15.37
CA PRO A 201 -2.39 -15.71 -16.00
C PRO A 201 -3.02 -16.77 -16.92
N SER A 202 -2.26 -17.77 -17.34
CA SER A 202 -2.71 -18.90 -18.16
C SER A 202 -3.02 -20.17 -17.38
N ASN A 203 -2.55 -20.27 -16.12
CA ASN A 203 -2.74 -21.42 -15.25
C ASN A 203 -2.87 -20.99 -13.78
N PRO A 204 -4.08 -20.74 -13.28
CA PRO A 204 -4.26 -20.22 -11.92
C PRO A 204 -3.90 -21.18 -10.79
N ASP A 205 -3.57 -22.45 -11.09
CA ASP A 205 -3.00 -23.37 -10.12
C ASP A 205 -1.48 -23.15 -9.92
N LYS A 206 -0.82 -22.42 -10.83
CA LYS A 206 0.60 -22.05 -10.72
C LYS A 206 0.74 -20.69 -10.04
N LEU A 207 1.32 -20.69 -8.84
CA LEU A 207 1.70 -19.47 -8.12
C LEU A 207 3.19 -19.52 -7.75
N ILE A 208 3.81 -18.35 -7.71
CA ILE A 208 5.17 -18.18 -7.19
C ILE A 208 5.09 -17.16 -6.06
N ALA A 209 5.67 -17.48 -4.91
CA ALA A 209 5.67 -16.63 -3.73
C ALA A 209 7.08 -16.40 -3.21
N ALA A 210 7.38 -15.14 -2.90
CA ALA A 210 8.58 -14.70 -2.22
C ALA A 210 8.27 -14.52 -0.73
N LEU A 211 8.97 -15.29 0.11
CA LEU A 211 8.88 -15.21 1.56
C LEU A 211 10.12 -14.47 2.06
N TRP A 212 9.94 -13.63 3.08
CA TRP A 212 10.96 -12.72 3.57
C TRP A 212 10.93 -12.66 5.10
N SER A 213 12.04 -13.09 5.70
CA SER A 213 12.32 -12.83 7.11
C SER A 213 12.73 -11.38 7.28
N HIS A 214 12.05 -10.64 8.15
CA HIS A 214 12.43 -9.28 8.47
C HIS A 214 12.11 -8.88 9.91
N ARG A 215 12.86 -7.90 10.42
CA ARG A 215 12.62 -7.31 11.74
C ARG A 215 12.97 -5.84 11.74
N ARG A 216 12.10 -5.04 12.36
CA ARG A 216 12.41 -3.66 12.74
C ARG A 216 12.60 -3.53 14.24
N GLU A 217 13.76 -3.01 14.63
CA GLU A 217 14.00 -2.42 15.94
C GLU A 217 13.89 -0.90 15.86
N PRO A 218 13.77 -0.18 17.00
CA PRO A 218 13.73 1.28 16.98
C PRO A 218 14.95 1.95 16.32
N TRP A 219 16.10 1.26 16.25
CA TRP A 219 17.36 1.77 15.73
C TRP A 219 17.94 0.98 14.54
N PHE A 220 17.33 -0.14 14.15
CA PHE A 220 17.88 -1.02 13.11
C PHE A 220 16.80 -1.74 12.33
N PHE A 221 17.20 -2.31 11.19
CA PHE A 221 16.35 -3.13 10.36
C PHE A 221 17.13 -4.32 9.83
N THR A 222 16.60 -5.50 10.11
CA THR A 222 17.11 -6.76 9.58
C THR A 222 16.28 -7.13 8.35
N SER A 223 16.96 -7.25 7.20
CA SER A 223 16.38 -7.69 5.94
C SER A 223 17.01 -9.04 5.57
N GLY A 224 16.23 -10.11 5.63
CA GLY A 224 16.70 -11.46 5.36
C GLY A 224 16.75 -12.36 6.60
N GLY A 225 16.98 -13.64 6.33
CA GLY A 225 17.11 -14.71 7.32
C GLY A 225 16.85 -16.07 6.69
N GLU A 226 17.05 -17.14 7.47
CA GLU A 226 16.90 -18.53 7.00
C GLU A 226 15.51 -18.85 6.41
N GLY A 227 14.47 -18.13 6.85
CA GLY A 227 13.11 -18.30 6.32
C GLY A 227 12.85 -17.62 4.97
N SER A 228 13.71 -16.70 4.52
CA SER A 228 13.55 -16.04 3.24
C SER A 228 13.77 -17.03 2.08
N GLY A 229 12.95 -16.93 1.03
CA GLY A 229 13.10 -17.80 -0.12
C GLY A 229 12.02 -17.63 -1.17
N LEU A 230 12.21 -18.32 -2.30
CA LEU A 230 11.25 -18.36 -3.39
C LEU A 230 10.58 -19.74 -3.42
N TYR A 231 9.27 -19.75 -3.57
CA TYR A 231 8.46 -20.97 -3.51
C TYR A 231 7.53 -21.01 -4.72
N ILE A 232 7.32 -22.20 -5.27
CA ILE A 232 6.40 -22.42 -6.39
C ILE A 232 5.40 -23.53 -6.06
N THR A 233 4.17 -23.37 -6.52
CA THR A 233 3.10 -24.37 -6.49
C THR A 233 2.53 -24.55 -7.89
N HIS A 234 1.93 -25.72 -8.14
CA HIS A 234 1.17 -26.03 -9.36
C HIS A 234 -0.20 -26.65 -9.05
N ASP A 235 -0.67 -26.51 -7.81
CA ASP A 235 -1.93 -27.05 -7.31
C ASP A 235 -2.70 -26.01 -6.47
N GLY A 236 -2.53 -24.73 -6.80
CA GLY A 236 -3.24 -23.64 -6.14
C GLY A 236 -2.83 -23.43 -4.69
N GLY A 237 -1.59 -23.80 -4.34
CA GLY A 237 -0.98 -23.58 -3.03
C GLY A 237 -1.19 -24.69 -2.00
N ASP A 238 -1.69 -25.86 -2.42
CA ASP A 238 -1.84 -27.01 -1.52
C ASP A 238 -0.48 -27.64 -1.20
N ASN A 239 0.45 -27.62 -2.16
CA ASN A 239 1.84 -27.99 -1.98
C ASN A 239 2.77 -26.92 -2.56
N TRP A 240 3.83 -26.60 -1.81
CA TRP A 240 4.86 -25.63 -2.20
C TRP A 240 6.23 -26.28 -2.26
N LYS A 241 6.96 -26.06 -3.35
CA LYS A 241 8.38 -26.40 -3.48
C LYS A 241 9.21 -25.15 -3.26
N GLN A 242 10.14 -25.18 -2.30
CA GLN A 242 11.18 -24.16 -2.19
C GLN A 242 12.19 -24.30 -3.34
N LEU A 243 12.52 -23.18 -3.96
CA LEU A 243 13.57 -23.08 -4.97
C LEU A 243 14.87 -22.64 -4.31
N THR A 244 15.99 -23.17 -4.80
CA THR A 244 17.31 -23.05 -4.17
C THR A 244 18.40 -22.78 -5.22
N GLU A 245 19.66 -22.88 -4.80
CA GLU A 245 20.83 -22.80 -5.69
C GLU A 245 20.80 -23.87 -6.81
N ASP A 246 20.21 -25.04 -6.55
CA ASP A 246 20.06 -26.11 -7.54
C ASP A 246 19.16 -25.68 -8.71
N GLU A 247 18.25 -24.73 -8.46
CA GLU A 247 17.40 -24.09 -9.46
C GLU A 247 17.96 -22.75 -9.97
N GLY A 248 19.21 -22.40 -9.63
CA GLY A 248 19.90 -21.22 -10.15
C GLY A 248 19.69 -19.91 -9.37
N LEU A 249 19.10 -19.98 -8.17
CA LEU A 249 19.02 -18.83 -7.25
C LEU A 249 20.39 -18.52 -6.60
N PRO A 250 20.61 -17.29 -6.10
CA PRO A 250 21.84 -16.95 -5.40
C PRO A 250 22.02 -17.76 -4.13
N ALA A 251 23.28 -18.07 -3.83
CA ALA A 251 23.69 -18.76 -2.61
C ALA A 251 23.60 -17.87 -1.36
N GLY A 252 23.39 -18.50 -0.21
CA GLY A 252 23.41 -17.85 1.10
C GLY A 252 22.08 -17.20 1.49
N GLU A 253 22.16 -16.21 2.39
CA GLU A 253 20.96 -15.56 2.94
C GLU A 253 20.31 -14.63 1.92
N LEU A 254 18.99 -14.80 1.75
CA LEU A 254 18.16 -13.98 0.88
C LEU A 254 17.39 -12.93 1.69
N GLY A 255 17.21 -11.75 1.10
CA GLY A 255 16.42 -10.66 1.64
C GLY A 255 15.05 -10.54 0.94
N ARG A 256 14.57 -9.31 0.74
CA ARG A 256 13.31 -9.06 0.04
C ARG A 256 13.45 -9.46 -1.43
N ILE A 257 12.43 -10.14 -1.95
CA ILE A 257 12.33 -10.51 -3.36
C ILE A 257 11.04 -9.93 -3.91
N GLY A 258 11.11 -9.29 -5.08
CA GLY A 258 9.93 -8.93 -5.84
C GLY A 258 9.86 -9.66 -7.16
N LEU A 259 8.64 -9.89 -7.65
CA LEU A 259 8.33 -10.85 -8.70
C LEU A 259 7.42 -10.24 -9.76
N THR A 260 7.64 -10.63 -11.01
CA THR A 260 6.64 -10.43 -12.07
C THR A 260 6.68 -11.58 -13.06
N ILE A 261 5.52 -11.90 -13.61
CA ILE A 261 5.35 -12.85 -14.72
C ILE A 261 4.85 -12.07 -15.94
N SER A 262 5.40 -12.36 -17.12
CA SER A 262 4.88 -11.73 -18.33
C SER A 262 3.58 -12.40 -18.77
N ALA A 263 2.51 -11.62 -18.92
CA ALA A 263 1.28 -12.13 -19.53
C ALA A 263 1.42 -12.41 -21.03
N ALA A 264 2.40 -11.77 -21.70
CA ALA A 264 2.72 -12.05 -23.10
C ALA A 264 3.34 -13.45 -23.28
N ASN A 265 4.08 -13.91 -22.28
CA ASN A 265 4.65 -15.26 -22.22
C ASN A 265 4.83 -15.72 -20.75
N PRO A 266 3.91 -16.54 -20.21
CA PRO A 266 3.96 -17.00 -18.82
C PRO A 266 5.12 -17.95 -18.46
N ASP A 267 5.94 -18.35 -19.43
CA ASP A 267 7.21 -19.02 -19.17
C ASP A 267 8.30 -18.03 -18.71
N VAL A 268 8.14 -16.74 -19.02
CA VAL A 268 9.07 -15.68 -18.63
C VAL A 268 8.65 -15.07 -17.29
N VAL A 269 9.48 -15.29 -16.28
CA VAL A 269 9.31 -14.75 -14.92
C VAL A 269 10.57 -13.99 -14.53
N TYR A 270 10.42 -12.83 -13.91
CA TYR A 270 11.53 -12.03 -13.40
C TYR A 270 11.49 -11.94 -11.88
N ALA A 271 12.66 -11.91 -11.25
CA ALA A 271 12.82 -11.75 -9.81
C ALA A 271 13.95 -10.77 -9.49
N LEU A 272 13.65 -9.73 -8.71
CA LEU A 272 14.65 -8.90 -8.06
C LEU A 272 14.98 -9.53 -6.72
N ILE A 273 16.22 -9.98 -6.54
CA ILE A 273 16.62 -10.77 -5.37
C ILE A 273 17.65 -10.01 -4.55
N GLU A 274 17.27 -9.57 -3.35
CA GLU A 274 18.22 -9.13 -2.33
C GLU A 274 19.03 -10.33 -1.85
N SER A 275 20.34 -10.22 -1.98
CA SER A 275 21.32 -11.19 -1.49
C SER A 275 22.66 -10.47 -1.29
N SER A 276 23.71 -11.21 -0.94
CA SER A 276 25.08 -10.67 -0.84
C SER A 276 25.52 -9.91 -2.11
N GLU A 277 25.08 -10.35 -3.28
CA GLU A 277 25.16 -9.61 -4.54
C GLU A 277 23.76 -9.49 -5.15
N THR A 278 23.02 -8.45 -4.74
CA THR A 278 21.67 -8.17 -5.25
C THR A 278 21.64 -8.10 -6.78
N GLY A 279 20.65 -8.76 -7.38
CA GLY A 279 20.56 -8.88 -8.84
C GLY A 279 19.16 -9.17 -9.36
N LEU A 280 19.02 -8.98 -10.68
CA LEU A 280 17.82 -9.32 -11.44
C LEU A 280 18.04 -10.70 -12.08
N TYR A 281 17.13 -11.61 -11.77
CA TYR A 281 17.09 -12.97 -12.30
C TYR A 281 15.87 -13.13 -13.20
N HIS A 282 15.95 -14.11 -14.08
CA HIS A 282 14.78 -14.58 -14.82
C HIS A 282 14.70 -16.09 -14.91
N SER A 283 13.51 -16.58 -15.18
CA SER A 283 13.22 -17.92 -15.67
C SER A 283 12.59 -17.81 -17.06
N THR A 284 12.85 -18.80 -17.91
CA THR A 284 12.22 -18.96 -19.23
C THR A 284 11.47 -20.29 -19.35
N ASP A 285 11.16 -20.92 -18.21
CA ASP A 285 10.46 -22.20 -18.09
C ASP A 285 9.39 -22.16 -16.99
N GLY A 286 8.81 -20.98 -16.77
CA GLY A 286 7.66 -20.77 -15.89
C GLY A 286 8.01 -20.73 -14.41
N GLY A 287 9.25 -20.40 -14.06
CA GLY A 287 9.74 -20.28 -12.69
C GLY A 287 10.48 -21.51 -12.15
N LEU A 288 10.77 -22.52 -12.99
CA LEU A 288 11.40 -23.77 -12.55
C LEU A 288 12.92 -23.64 -12.41
N ASN A 289 13.58 -22.97 -13.37
CA ASN A 289 15.01 -22.69 -13.34
C ASN A 289 15.26 -21.20 -13.57
N TRP A 290 16.26 -20.67 -12.87
CA TRP A 290 16.58 -19.25 -12.83
C TRP A 290 18.00 -18.99 -13.32
N SER A 291 18.21 -17.81 -13.87
CA SER A 291 19.51 -17.32 -14.31
C SER A 291 19.65 -15.84 -14.03
N LEU A 292 20.84 -15.43 -13.59
CA LEU A 292 21.16 -14.02 -13.38
C LEU A 292 21.22 -13.30 -14.74
N ILE A 293 20.47 -12.21 -14.88
CA ILE A 293 20.56 -11.30 -16.03
C ILE A 293 21.64 -10.26 -15.77
N GLN A 294 21.50 -9.54 -14.66
CA GLN A 294 22.47 -8.54 -14.23
C GLN A 294 22.53 -8.44 -12.70
N GLY A 295 23.74 -8.27 -12.17
CA GLY A 295 23.96 -7.90 -10.78
C GLY A 295 24.37 -6.42 -10.69
N LYS A 296 24.16 -5.81 -9.51
CA LYS A 296 24.49 -4.40 -9.20
C LYS A 296 23.64 -3.41 -10.05
N GLN A 297 23.29 -2.25 -9.50
CA GLN A 297 22.45 -1.23 -10.16
C GLN A 297 21.01 -1.66 -10.52
N VAL A 298 20.41 -2.58 -9.76
CA VAL A 298 18.99 -2.95 -9.91
C VAL A 298 18.06 -2.17 -8.97
N GLY A 299 18.52 -1.01 -8.47
CA GLY A 299 17.80 -0.17 -7.51
C GLY A 299 18.59 0.04 -6.21
N ASN A 300 17.93 0.66 -5.22
CA ASN A 300 18.46 0.91 -3.87
C ASN A 300 17.49 0.40 -2.81
N ARG A 301 17.95 0.26 -1.55
CA ARG A 301 17.10 -0.04 -0.37
C ARG A 301 16.09 -1.20 -0.61
N PRO A 302 16.56 -2.42 -0.94
CA PRO A 302 15.69 -3.54 -1.30
C PRO A 302 14.58 -3.85 -0.28
N PHE A 303 14.84 -3.68 1.02
CA PHE A 303 13.79 -3.83 2.04
C PHE A 303 12.59 -2.89 1.87
N TYR A 304 12.76 -1.75 1.20
CA TYR A 304 11.75 -0.73 0.99
C TYR A 304 11.25 -0.70 -0.46
N TYR A 305 12.09 -1.07 -1.43
CA TYR A 305 11.71 -1.20 -2.84
C TYR A 305 12.16 -2.53 -3.43
N ALA A 306 11.23 -3.30 -3.95
CA ALA A 306 11.54 -4.50 -4.73
C ALA A 306 10.51 -4.71 -5.85
N ASP A 307 9.62 -3.75 -6.12
CA ASP A 307 8.52 -3.96 -7.05
C ASP A 307 9.02 -3.92 -8.51
N ILE A 308 8.61 -4.91 -9.29
CA ILE A 308 8.96 -5.08 -10.70
C ILE A 308 7.69 -5.48 -11.46
N TYR A 309 7.52 -4.98 -12.69
CA TYR A 309 6.33 -5.23 -13.49
C TYR A 309 6.71 -5.56 -14.92
N ALA A 310 6.12 -6.61 -15.49
CA ALA A 310 6.26 -6.97 -16.89
C ALA A 310 5.10 -6.41 -17.71
N ASP A 311 5.41 -5.93 -18.91
CA ASP A 311 4.39 -5.50 -19.87
C ASP A 311 3.54 -6.72 -20.28
N PRO A 312 2.19 -6.58 -20.28
CA PRO A 312 1.30 -7.68 -20.63
C PRO A 312 1.35 -8.08 -22.10
N SER A 313 1.95 -7.26 -22.97
CA SER A 313 2.03 -7.45 -24.43
C SER A 313 3.45 -7.72 -24.96
N ASP A 314 4.49 -7.51 -24.14
CA ASP A 314 5.89 -7.74 -24.50
C ASP A 314 6.68 -8.31 -23.31
N GLU A 315 7.09 -9.58 -23.42
CA GLU A 315 7.87 -10.28 -22.40
C GLU A 315 9.21 -9.62 -22.05
N LYS A 316 9.73 -8.75 -22.91
CA LYS A 316 11.04 -8.09 -22.74
C LYS A 316 10.92 -6.70 -22.15
N ARG A 317 9.71 -6.13 -22.10
CA ARG A 317 9.48 -4.80 -21.56
C ARG A 317 9.14 -4.92 -20.07
N ILE A 318 10.03 -4.42 -19.22
CA ILE A 318 9.88 -4.50 -17.76
C ILE A 318 10.19 -3.16 -17.10
N PHE A 319 9.43 -2.85 -16.05
CA PHE A 319 9.57 -1.66 -15.21
C PHE A 319 10.11 -2.08 -13.86
N ASN A 320 11.20 -1.45 -13.42
CA ASN A 320 11.81 -1.65 -12.12
C ASN A 320 11.55 -0.41 -11.25
N LEU A 321 10.86 -0.58 -10.14
CA LEU A 321 10.46 0.51 -9.25
C LEU A 321 11.33 0.55 -8.00
N TYR A 322 11.89 1.71 -7.73
CA TYR A 322 12.58 2.05 -6.50
C TYR A 322 12.42 3.55 -6.21
N SER A 323 13.44 4.21 -5.66
CA SER A 323 13.44 5.68 -5.62
C SER A 323 13.23 6.36 -6.99
N MET A 324 13.45 5.64 -8.08
CA MET A 324 13.17 6.05 -9.46
C MET A 324 12.42 4.91 -10.18
N VAL A 325 11.95 5.16 -11.41
CA VAL A 325 11.45 4.09 -12.28
C VAL A 325 12.37 3.92 -13.47
N ASP A 326 12.90 2.71 -13.60
CA ASP A 326 13.70 2.29 -14.75
C ASP A 326 12.88 1.39 -15.68
N LEU A 327 13.08 1.57 -16.98
CA LEU A 327 12.45 0.78 -18.03
C LEU A 327 13.53 0.01 -18.81
N SER A 328 13.31 -1.29 -18.99
CA SER A 328 14.04 -2.13 -19.93
C SER A 328 13.11 -2.59 -21.04
N GLU A 329 13.65 -2.71 -22.25
CA GLU A 329 12.94 -3.18 -23.45
C GLU A 329 13.69 -4.37 -24.09
N ASP A 330 14.65 -4.97 -23.36
CA ASP A 330 15.50 -6.08 -23.81
C ASP A 330 15.56 -7.24 -22.80
N GLY A 331 14.56 -7.33 -21.92
CA GLY A 331 14.41 -8.37 -20.91
C GLY A 331 15.35 -8.19 -19.73
N GLY A 332 15.61 -6.94 -19.33
CA GLY A 332 16.40 -6.59 -18.16
C GLY A 332 17.91 -6.53 -18.36
N LYS A 333 18.39 -6.57 -19.61
CA LYS A 333 19.84 -6.49 -19.90
C LYS A 333 20.36 -5.06 -19.84
N THR A 334 19.53 -4.11 -20.28
CA THR A 334 19.80 -2.67 -20.15
C THR A 334 18.58 -1.94 -19.65
N PHE A 335 18.81 -0.87 -18.89
CA PHE A 335 17.77 -0.03 -18.32
C PHE A 335 18.02 1.45 -18.63
N ARG A 336 16.93 2.19 -18.81
CA ARG A 336 16.92 3.66 -18.83
C ARG A 336 15.94 4.18 -17.80
N THR A 337 16.32 5.22 -17.07
CA THR A 337 15.42 5.88 -16.11
C THR A 337 14.36 6.70 -16.85
N ILE A 338 13.09 6.44 -16.57
CA ILE A 338 11.95 7.17 -17.13
C ILE A 338 11.34 8.15 -16.13
N LEU A 339 11.41 7.84 -14.82
CA LEU A 339 11.03 8.74 -13.74
C LEU A 339 12.23 8.95 -12.82
N PRO A 340 13.08 9.96 -13.10
CA PRO A 340 14.18 10.34 -12.20
C PRO A 340 13.65 11.15 -11.01
N TYR A 341 14.52 11.58 -10.10
CA TYR A 341 14.20 12.50 -8.97
C TYR A 341 13.61 13.88 -9.36
N SER A 342 13.38 14.14 -10.65
CA SER A 342 12.81 15.38 -11.16
C SER A 342 11.56 15.10 -11.98
N GLY A 343 10.51 15.91 -11.81
CA GLY A 343 9.24 15.73 -12.50
C GLY A 343 8.23 15.05 -11.59
N VAL A 344 7.92 13.78 -11.87
CA VAL A 344 7.13 12.94 -10.95
C VAL A 344 7.90 12.75 -9.64
N HIS A 345 7.19 12.76 -8.51
CA HIS A 345 7.80 12.59 -7.20
C HIS A 345 8.45 11.20 -7.07
N PRO A 346 9.65 11.08 -6.46
CA PRO A 346 10.36 9.81 -6.30
C PRO A 346 9.71 8.89 -5.26
N ASP A 347 10.37 7.76 -4.99
CA ASP A 347 9.99 6.73 -4.01
C ASP A 347 8.67 6.05 -4.42
N HIS A 348 8.78 5.22 -5.47
CA HIS A 348 7.68 4.56 -6.14
C HIS A 348 7.32 3.23 -5.47
N HIS A 349 6.04 3.01 -5.20
CA HIS A 349 5.53 1.89 -4.41
C HIS A 349 4.37 1.14 -5.04
N ALA A 350 3.71 1.73 -6.04
CA ALA A 350 2.60 1.12 -6.74
C ALA A 350 2.69 1.42 -8.23
N PHE A 351 2.41 0.42 -9.04
CA PHE A 351 2.33 0.58 -10.49
C PHE A 351 1.15 -0.21 -11.02
N TYR A 352 0.53 0.32 -12.05
CA TYR A 352 -0.50 -0.38 -12.80
C TYR A 352 -0.19 -0.25 -14.30
N ILE A 353 -0.29 -1.36 -15.01
CA ILE A 353 -0.21 -1.45 -16.46
C ILE A 353 -1.53 -2.05 -16.93
N HIS A 354 -2.26 -1.36 -17.79
CA HIS A 354 -3.52 -1.90 -18.28
C HIS A 354 -3.28 -3.17 -19.11
N PRO A 355 -3.96 -4.29 -18.82
CA PRO A 355 -3.68 -5.59 -19.43
C PRO A 355 -3.87 -5.62 -20.96
N ASP A 356 -4.78 -4.78 -21.47
CA ASP A 356 -5.09 -4.68 -22.90
C ASP A 356 -4.58 -3.39 -23.57
N ASP A 357 -3.98 -2.48 -22.80
CA ASP A 357 -3.44 -1.20 -23.30
C ASP A 357 -2.18 -0.80 -22.53
N PRO A 358 -0.99 -1.31 -22.92
CA PRO A 358 0.27 -1.04 -22.22
C PRO A 358 0.74 0.42 -22.31
N ASN A 359 -0.02 1.31 -22.95
CA ASN A 359 0.22 2.76 -22.89
C ASN A 359 -0.47 3.42 -21.69
N PHE A 360 -1.50 2.80 -21.12
CA PHE A 360 -2.16 3.27 -19.93
C PHE A 360 -1.43 2.75 -18.69
N LEU A 361 -0.68 3.66 -18.06
CA LEU A 361 0.09 3.40 -16.84
C LEU A 361 -0.42 4.30 -15.72
N ILE A 362 -0.37 3.79 -14.49
CA ILE A 362 -0.56 4.59 -13.29
C ILE A 362 0.60 4.31 -12.33
N ASP A 363 1.21 5.37 -11.82
CA ASP A 363 2.30 5.32 -10.86
C ASP A 363 1.85 5.95 -9.54
N GLY A 364 2.10 5.22 -8.45
CA GLY A 364 1.87 5.64 -7.08
C GLY A 364 3.19 5.69 -6.31
N ASN A 365 3.44 6.82 -5.68
CA ASN A 365 4.69 7.12 -4.98
C ASN A 365 4.41 7.93 -3.70
N ASP A 366 5.47 8.32 -2.98
CA ASP A 366 5.37 9.09 -1.72
C ASP A 366 4.74 10.49 -1.89
N GLY A 367 4.73 11.00 -3.13
CA GLY A 367 4.13 12.29 -3.49
C GLY A 367 2.72 12.22 -4.05
N GLY A 368 2.16 11.04 -4.31
CA GLY A 368 0.80 10.88 -4.82
C GLY A 368 0.67 9.96 -6.04
N LEU A 369 -0.34 10.26 -6.88
CA LEU A 369 -0.73 9.45 -8.04
C LEU A 369 -0.43 10.19 -9.35
N ASN A 370 0.11 9.47 -10.33
CA ASN A 370 0.44 9.98 -11.65
C ASN A 370 -0.10 9.04 -12.73
N ILE A 371 -0.75 9.59 -13.75
CA ILE A 371 -1.37 8.82 -14.83
C ILE A 371 -0.67 9.12 -16.16
N SER A 372 -0.29 8.09 -16.90
CA SER A 372 0.22 8.18 -18.27
C SER A 372 -0.74 7.47 -19.25
N ARG A 373 -0.82 8.02 -20.47
CA ARG A 373 -1.63 7.47 -21.59
C ARG A 373 -0.78 7.24 -22.85
N ASP A 374 0.54 7.35 -22.73
CA ASP A 374 1.50 7.26 -23.83
C ASP A 374 2.69 6.36 -23.50
N GLY A 375 2.47 5.38 -22.62
CA GLY A 375 3.48 4.39 -22.26
C GLY A 375 4.60 4.93 -21.37
N GLY A 376 4.30 5.98 -20.60
CA GLY A 376 5.21 6.57 -19.62
C GLY A 376 6.10 7.69 -20.17
N VAL A 377 5.78 8.24 -21.35
CA VAL A 377 6.49 9.39 -21.92
C VAL A 377 6.07 10.69 -21.22
N THR A 378 4.78 10.86 -20.96
CA THR A 378 4.22 11.97 -20.18
C THR A 378 3.31 11.49 -19.06
N TRP A 379 3.24 12.28 -17.99
CA TRP A 379 2.55 11.95 -16.76
C TRP A 379 1.72 13.14 -16.28
N THR A 380 0.47 12.86 -15.89
CA THR A 380 -0.44 13.82 -15.25
C THR A 380 -0.52 13.52 -13.77
N PHE A 381 -0.09 14.48 -12.95
CA PHE A 381 -0.23 14.39 -11.50
C PHE A 381 -1.68 14.66 -11.06
N VAL A 382 -2.20 13.79 -10.19
CA VAL A 382 -3.53 13.94 -9.59
C VAL A 382 -3.43 14.84 -8.36
N ASN A 383 -3.90 16.08 -8.50
CA ASN A 383 -3.65 17.16 -7.54
C ASN A 383 -4.82 17.45 -6.58
N ASN A 384 -5.80 16.55 -6.48
CA ASN A 384 -6.98 16.69 -5.63
C ASN A 384 -7.21 15.50 -4.68
N LEU A 385 -6.18 14.69 -4.45
CA LEU A 385 -6.19 13.59 -3.49
C LEU A 385 -5.55 14.01 -2.15
N PRO A 386 -6.32 14.19 -1.06
CA PRO A 386 -5.82 14.75 0.20
C PRO A 386 -5.10 13.73 1.09
N LEU A 387 -3.98 13.18 0.63
CA LEU A 387 -3.30 12.04 1.25
C LEU A 387 -2.13 12.42 2.20
N GLY A 388 -2.06 13.69 2.59
CA GLY A 388 -0.89 14.25 3.29
C GLY A 388 -0.57 13.59 4.63
N GLN A 389 0.69 13.21 4.83
CA GLN A 389 1.19 12.62 6.08
C GLN A 389 1.92 13.67 6.92
N PHE A 390 1.19 14.34 7.83
CA PHE A 390 1.76 15.37 8.71
C PHE A 390 2.56 14.78 9.88
N TYR A 391 3.77 15.30 10.12
CA TYR A 391 4.55 14.99 11.32
C TYR A 391 4.22 15.91 12.48
N HIS A 392 4.06 17.20 12.20
CA HIS A 392 3.80 18.24 13.21
C HIS A 392 2.89 19.31 12.62
N ILE A 393 2.01 19.86 13.47
CA ILE A 393 1.10 20.95 13.15
C ILE A 393 1.36 22.12 14.11
N SER A 394 1.31 23.34 13.59
CA SER A 394 1.38 24.59 14.38
C SER A 394 0.37 25.60 13.87
N VAL A 395 0.01 26.57 14.69
CA VAL A 395 -0.90 27.68 14.33
C VAL A 395 -0.33 29.02 14.75
N ASP A 396 -0.76 30.09 14.09
CA ASP A 396 -0.43 31.46 14.49
C ASP A 396 -1.63 32.25 15.02
N ASN A 397 -1.42 33.54 15.28
CA ASN A 397 -2.47 34.45 15.77
C ASN A 397 -3.02 35.39 14.68
N ALA A 398 -2.87 35.04 13.39
CA ALA A 398 -3.51 35.81 12.33
C ALA A 398 -5.04 35.68 12.40
N ILE A 399 -5.78 36.55 11.70
CA ILE A 399 -7.24 36.43 11.58
C ILE A 399 -7.57 36.45 10.07
N PRO A 400 -7.89 35.29 9.46
CA PRO A 400 -8.03 33.99 10.10
C PRO A 400 -6.65 33.39 10.44
N TYR A 401 -6.56 32.59 11.51
CA TYR A 401 -5.27 32.01 11.90
C TYR A 401 -4.77 31.08 10.81
N ARG A 402 -3.45 30.99 10.64
CA ARG A 402 -2.82 30.08 9.68
C ARG A 402 -2.47 28.77 10.37
N ILE A 403 -2.63 27.68 9.63
CA ILE A 403 -2.25 26.33 10.01
C ILE A 403 -1.00 25.98 9.21
N TYR A 404 0.03 25.53 9.91
CA TYR A 404 1.30 25.12 9.36
C TYR A 404 1.48 23.63 9.61
N GLY A 405 2.07 22.92 8.67
CA GLY A 405 2.54 21.58 8.97
C GLY A 405 3.62 21.09 8.01
N GLY A 406 4.53 20.30 8.57
CA GLY A 406 5.56 19.58 7.82
C GLY A 406 5.05 18.19 7.47
N MET A 407 5.13 17.83 6.19
CA MET A 407 4.68 16.54 5.66
C MET A 407 5.87 15.62 5.37
N GLN A 408 5.62 14.32 5.31
CA GLN A 408 6.56 13.38 4.71
C GLN A 408 6.79 13.74 3.25
N ASP A 409 8.06 13.95 2.88
CA ASP A 409 8.64 14.20 1.54
C ASP A 409 8.06 15.38 0.73
N ASN A 410 6.94 15.96 1.15
CA ASN A 410 6.19 16.97 0.40
C ASN A 410 6.36 18.36 1.01
N GLY A 411 7.42 18.56 1.81
CA GLY A 411 7.82 19.86 2.36
C GLY A 411 6.92 20.37 3.50
N SER A 412 6.87 21.69 3.66
CA SER A 412 6.05 22.36 4.67
C SER A 412 5.00 23.24 4.01
N TRP A 413 3.77 23.12 4.48
CA TRP A 413 2.62 23.83 3.94
C TRP A 413 2.02 24.77 4.97
N VAL A 414 1.47 25.88 4.48
CA VAL A 414 0.73 26.85 5.28
C VAL A 414 -0.55 27.24 4.55
N GLY A 415 -1.67 27.20 5.27
CA GLY A 415 -2.97 27.63 4.77
C GLY A 415 -3.73 28.42 5.84
N PRO A 416 -4.61 29.35 5.46
CA PRO A 416 -5.54 29.95 6.40
C PRO A 416 -6.52 28.89 6.91
N SER A 417 -6.92 29.00 8.18
CA SER A 417 -7.96 28.16 8.76
C SER A 417 -9.28 28.32 8.03
N GLU A 418 -9.62 29.52 7.57
CA GLU A 418 -10.85 29.81 6.83
C GLU A 418 -10.63 30.92 5.79
N VAL A 419 -11.58 31.07 4.88
CA VAL A 419 -11.56 32.12 3.85
C VAL A 419 -12.78 33.01 3.99
N TRP A 420 -12.58 34.32 3.93
CA TRP A 420 -13.63 35.34 4.10
C TRP A 420 -14.61 35.41 2.92
N HIS A 421 -14.31 34.71 1.83
CA HIS A 421 -15.08 34.75 0.60
C HIS A 421 -15.28 33.32 0.08
N VAL A 422 -16.48 33.08 -0.47
CA VAL A 422 -16.92 31.78 -1.01
C VAL A 422 -16.01 31.29 -2.15
N GLY A 423 -15.24 32.16 -2.79
CA GLY A 423 -14.27 31.86 -3.87
C GLY A 423 -12.84 31.53 -3.42
N GLY A 424 -12.58 31.33 -2.13
CA GLY A 424 -11.23 31.06 -1.60
C GLY A 424 -10.69 29.65 -1.89
N ILE A 425 -9.93 29.06 -0.96
CA ILE A 425 -9.38 27.70 -1.10
C ILE A 425 -10.56 26.73 -1.25
N ARG A 426 -10.72 26.21 -2.46
CA ARG A 426 -11.70 25.19 -2.82
C ARG A 426 -10.93 23.91 -3.12
N ASN A 427 -11.48 22.78 -2.66
CA ASN A 427 -10.97 21.46 -3.00
C ASN A 427 -11.35 21.11 -4.43
#